data_AF-A0A3M2RHV8-F1
#
_entry.id   AF-A0A3M2RHV8-F1
#
_cell.length_a   1.000
_cell.length_b   1.000
_cell.length_c   1.000
_cell.angle_alpha   90.00
_cell.angle_beta   90.00
_cell.angle_gamma   90.00
#
_symmetry.space_group_name_H-M   'P 1'
#
loop_
_entity.id
_entity.type
_entity.pdbx_description
1 polymer ?
#
loop_
_entity_poly.entity_id
_entity_poly.type
_entity_poly.pdbx_seq_one_letter_code
_entity_poly.pdbx_strand_id
1 'polypeptide(L)'
;MKLAAMIASVTLWGITSPAHAGDTPEGKRVFMQDAQPSCTICHTLADAGASGAIGPNLDDLKPSREQIINAVTSGVGVMPAFGDSLTKEQIEAVADYIASVTGVTD
;
A
#
# COMPACT_ATOMS: atom_id res chain seq x y z
N MET A 1 18.60 -5.10 -56.32
CA MET A 1 19.63 -4.42 -55.50
C MET A 1 19.09 -4.36 -54.07
N LYS A 2 19.62 -5.07 -53.08
CA LYS A 2 20.83 -4.79 -52.25
C LYS A 2 20.78 -3.44 -51.50
N LEU A 3 21.10 -3.50 -50.19
CA LEU A 3 21.05 -2.49 -49.09
C LEU A 3 19.80 -2.67 -48.21
N ALA A 4 19.78 -3.36 -47.06
CA ALA A 4 20.78 -3.81 -46.08
C ALA A 4 21.24 -2.76 -45.02
N ALA A 5 20.54 -2.76 -43.88
CA ALA A 5 20.85 -2.20 -42.55
C ALA A 5 19.74 -2.75 -41.60
N MET A 6 19.89 -3.39 -40.43
CA MET A 6 20.97 -3.48 -39.42
C MET A 6 21.48 -2.09 -39.03
N ILE A 7 21.42 -1.57 -37.79
CA ILE A 7 21.36 -2.15 -36.42
C ILE A 7 20.50 -1.18 -35.55
N ALA A 8 20.02 -1.46 -34.33
CA ALA A 8 20.22 -2.58 -33.39
C ALA A 8 18.99 -2.79 -32.48
N SER A 9 18.98 -3.89 -31.70
CA SER A 9 18.03 -4.13 -30.61
C SER A 9 18.36 -3.27 -29.38
N VAL A 10 17.42 -2.42 -28.95
CA VAL A 10 17.48 -1.84 -27.60
C VAL A 10 16.87 -2.85 -26.63
N THR A 11 17.69 -3.80 -26.17
CA THR A 11 17.41 -4.55 -24.94
C THR A 11 17.52 -3.58 -23.78
N LEU A 12 16.40 -2.92 -23.45
CA LEU A 12 16.32 -2.07 -22.28
C LEU A 12 16.36 -2.98 -21.04
N TRP A 13 17.56 -3.15 -20.48
CA TRP A 13 17.74 -3.84 -19.21
C TRP A 13 16.82 -3.19 -18.17
N GLY A 14 15.94 -4.01 -17.58
CA GLY A 14 15.15 -3.60 -16.44
C GLY A 14 16.07 -3.30 -15.28
N ILE A 15 16.38 -2.02 -15.07
CA ILE A 15 16.88 -1.51 -13.80
C ILE A 15 15.75 -1.63 -12.77
N THR A 16 15.66 -2.81 -12.17
CA THR A 16 14.89 -3.03 -10.94
C THR A 16 15.57 -2.23 -9.83
N SER A 17 15.16 -0.98 -9.65
CA SER A 17 15.50 -0.21 -8.46
C SER A 17 15.12 -1.00 -7.21
N PRO A 18 15.95 -1.05 -6.16
CA PRO A 18 15.51 -1.57 -4.88
C PRO A 18 14.43 -0.62 -4.37
N ALA A 19 13.17 -1.09 -4.32
CA ALA A 19 12.12 -0.37 -3.63
C ALA A 19 12.56 -0.20 -2.17
N HIS A 20 12.66 1.04 -1.71
CA HIS A 20 12.88 1.32 -0.30
C HIS A 20 11.66 0.80 0.46
N ALA A 21 11.88 -0.01 1.50
CA ALA A 21 10.81 -0.59 2.33
C ALA A 21 9.94 0.45 3.07
N GLY A 22 10.23 1.75 2.93
CA GLY A 22 9.40 2.84 3.43
C GLY A 22 8.35 3.35 2.43
N ASP A 23 8.65 3.35 1.13
CA ASP A 23 7.79 3.89 0.08
C ASP A 23 7.17 2.75 -0.73
N THR A 24 5.95 2.34 -0.38
CA THR A 24 5.10 1.47 -1.21
C THR A 24 3.97 2.29 -1.86
N PRO A 25 4.16 2.85 -3.08
CA PRO A 25 3.11 3.57 -3.81
C PRO A 25 1.81 2.77 -3.99
N GLU A 26 1.90 1.44 -4.01
CA GLU A 26 0.75 0.55 -4.03
C GLU A 26 -0.04 0.58 -2.72
N GLY A 27 0.61 0.36 -1.57
CA GLY A 27 -0.05 0.44 -0.26
C GLY A 27 -0.71 1.79 0.01
N LYS A 28 -0.07 2.89 -0.40
CA LYS A 28 -0.66 4.23 -0.34
C LYS A 28 -1.87 4.37 -1.26
N ARG A 29 -1.86 3.77 -2.46
CA ARG A 29 -3.03 3.74 -3.36
C ARG A 29 -4.16 2.89 -2.77
N VAL A 30 -3.87 1.74 -2.17
CA VAL A 30 -4.88 0.92 -1.50
C VAL A 30 -5.52 1.69 -0.35
N PHE A 31 -4.72 2.34 0.50
CA PHE A 31 -5.21 3.19 1.59
C PHE A 31 -6.13 4.33 1.11
N MET A 32 -5.74 5.01 0.03
CA MET A 32 -6.42 6.20 -0.45
C MET A 32 -7.59 5.92 -1.40
N GLN A 33 -7.53 4.86 -2.22
CA GLN A 33 -8.35 4.69 -3.42
C GLN A 33 -8.89 3.27 -3.61
N ASP A 34 -8.05 2.23 -3.58
CA ASP A 34 -8.47 0.90 -4.05
C ASP A 34 -9.34 0.17 -3.00
N ALA A 35 -9.12 0.40 -1.70
CA ALA A 35 -10.04 -0.04 -0.66
C ALA A 35 -11.38 0.70 -0.78
N GLN A 36 -12.50 -0.04 -0.68
CA GLN A 36 -13.85 0.49 -0.77
C GLN A 36 -14.70 0.02 0.43
N PRO A 37 -15.03 0.89 1.40
CA PRO A 37 -14.68 2.32 1.48
C PRO A 37 -13.17 2.57 1.65
N SER A 38 -12.70 3.72 1.14
CA SER A 38 -11.31 4.18 1.32
C SER A 38 -10.97 4.32 2.80
N CYS A 39 -9.78 3.87 3.20
CA CYS A 39 -9.32 3.91 4.59
C CYS A 39 -9.31 5.34 5.14
N THR A 40 -9.05 6.32 4.26
CA THR A 40 -9.05 7.78 4.56
C THR A 40 -10.37 8.31 5.12
N ILE A 41 -11.49 7.65 4.82
CA ILE A 41 -12.83 8.04 5.31
C ILE A 41 -12.93 7.80 6.82
N CYS A 42 -12.31 6.72 7.30
CA CYS A 42 -12.43 6.27 8.68
C CYS A 42 -11.24 6.68 9.56
N HIS A 43 -10.03 6.71 9.01
CA HIS A 43 -8.78 6.86 9.78
C HIS A 43 -8.02 8.15 9.48
N THR A 44 -7.36 8.67 10.50
CA THR A 44 -6.29 9.67 10.37
C THR A 44 -4.98 8.96 10.08
N LEU A 45 -4.24 9.49 9.10
CA LEU A 45 -2.89 9.08 8.75
C LEU A 45 -2.22 10.26 8.04
N ALA A 46 -1.27 10.91 8.70
CA ALA A 46 -0.70 12.19 8.27
C ALA A 46 -0.01 12.11 6.91
N ASP A 47 0.71 11.01 6.63
CA ASP A 47 1.38 10.81 5.33
C ASP A 47 0.40 10.72 4.16
N ALA A 48 -0.80 10.15 4.37
CA ALA A 48 -1.87 10.11 3.37
C ALA A 48 -2.65 11.43 3.27
N GLY A 49 -2.38 12.41 4.14
CA GLY A 49 -3.22 13.61 4.30
C GLY A 49 -4.63 13.29 4.79
N ALA A 50 -4.81 12.15 5.47
CA ALA A 50 -6.11 11.66 5.91
C ALA A 50 -6.42 12.11 7.34
N SER A 51 -7.69 12.45 7.59
CA SER A 51 -8.18 12.98 8.88
C SER A 51 -9.50 12.33 9.31
N GLY A 52 -9.72 11.07 8.95
CA GLY A 52 -10.90 10.30 9.35
C GLY A 52 -10.90 10.03 10.86
N ALA A 53 -12.06 10.16 11.51
CA ALA A 53 -12.19 10.05 12.96
C ALA A 53 -13.26 9.03 13.41
N ILE A 54 -13.58 8.06 12.54
CA ILE A 54 -14.49 6.94 12.85
C ILE A 54 -13.70 5.79 13.47
N GLY A 55 -12.55 5.48 12.87
CA GLY A 55 -11.53 4.59 13.41
C GLY A 55 -10.48 5.35 14.22
N PRO A 56 -9.55 4.64 14.87
CA PRO A 56 -8.41 5.25 15.56
C PRO A 56 -7.50 6.02 14.60
N ASN A 57 -6.85 7.06 15.13
CA ASN A 57 -5.71 7.69 14.48
C ASN A 57 -4.56 6.68 14.38
N LEU A 58 -4.09 6.41 13.17
CA LEU A 58 -3.03 5.42 12.94
C LEU A 58 -1.64 5.97 13.32
N ASP A 59 -1.44 7.28 13.23
CA ASP A 59 -0.20 7.95 13.68
C ASP A 59 0.01 7.80 15.21
N ASP A 60 -1.09 7.72 15.98
CA ASP A 60 -1.07 7.48 17.43
C ASP A 60 -1.07 5.97 17.77
N LEU A 61 -1.87 5.17 17.07
CA LEU A 61 -2.06 3.74 17.37
C LEU A 61 -0.83 2.90 17.03
N LYS A 62 -0.12 3.24 15.95
CA LYS A 62 1.09 2.54 15.47
C LYS A 62 0.98 1.01 15.49
N PRO A 63 -0.04 0.43 14.83
CA PRO A 63 -0.24 -1.02 14.81
C PRO A 63 0.90 -1.71 14.06
N SER A 64 1.27 -2.92 14.49
CA SER A 64 2.25 -3.74 13.78
C SER A 64 1.70 -4.24 12.43
N ARG A 65 2.59 -4.60 11.51
CA ARG A 65 2.26 -5.15 10.19
C ARG A 65 1.23 -6.28 10.28
N GLU A 66 1.43 -7.22 11.20
CA GLU A 66 0.51 -8.36 11.42
C GLU A 66 -0.87 -7.91 11.91
N GLN A 67 -0.93 -6.94 12.83
CA GLN A 67 -2.20 -6.38 13.30
C GLN A 67 -2.97 -5.71 12.17
N ILE A 68 -2.28 -4.99 11.27
CA ILE A 68 -2.90 -4.34 10.11
C ILE A 68 -3.44 -5.39 9.13
N ILE A 69 -2.65 -6.41 8.78
CA ILE A 69 -3.09 -7.51 7.88
C ILE A 69 -4.35 -8.18 8.44
N ASN A 70 -4.36 -8.54 9.72
CA ASN A 70 -5.51 -9.17 10.36
C ASN A 70 -6.74 -8.25 10.36
N ALA A 71 -6.57 -6.97 10.69
CA ALA A 71 -7.65 -5.99 10.71
C ALA A 71 -8.24 -5.71 9.31
N VAL A 72 -7.40 -5.56 8.29
CA VAL A 72 -7.84 -5.35 6.90
C VAL A 72 -8.50 -6.61 6.35
N THR A 73 -7.94 -7.80 6.59
CA THR A 73 -8.49 -9.07 6.08
C THR A 73 -9.86 -9.37 6.68
N SER A 74 -10.01 -9.26 8.01
CA SER A 74 -11.19 -9.77 8.73
C SER A 74 -12.13 -8.68 9.29
N GLY A 75 -11.75 -7.40 9.22
CA GLY A 75 -12.49 -6.30 9.83
C GLY A 75 -12.34 -6.25 11.35
N VAL A 76 -12.70 -5.10 11.95
CA VAL A 76 -12.66 -4.87 13.41
C VAL A 76 -13.82 -3.98 13.83
N GLY A 77 -14.83 -4.56 14.51
CA GLY A 77 -15.99 -3.82 15.00
C GLY A 77 -16.81 -3.22 13.85
N VAL A 78 -16.71 -1.90 13.65
CA VAL A 78 -17.37 -1.19 12.53
C VAL A 78 -16.50 -1.11 11.27
N MET A 79 -15.21 -1.43 11.36
CA MET A 79 -14.33 -1.52 10.19
C MET A 79 -14.70 -2.79 9.40
N PRO A 80 -15.09 -2.69 8.12
CA PRO A 80 -15.46 -3.85 7.31
C PRO A 80 -14.24 -4.73 7.00
N ALA A 81 -14.51 -6.00 6.67
CA ALA A 81 -13.52 -6.91 6.13
C ALA A 81 -13.25 -6.58 4.65
N PHE A 82 -11.99 -6.61 4.23
CA PHE A 82 -11.56 -6.40 2.84
C PHE A 82 -10.96 -7.66 2.20
N GLY A 83 -10.89 -8.80 2.92
CA GLY A 83 -10.32 -10.06 2.41
C GLY A 83 -10.99 -10.62 1.15
N ASP A 84 -12.24 -10.25 0.88
CA ASP A 84 -12.99 -10.64 -0.33
C ASP A 84 -12.91 -9.59 -1.47
N SER A 85 -12.37 -8.39 -1.21
CA SER A 85 -12.37 -7.25 -2.14
C SER A 85 -10.97 -6.75 -2.54
N LEU A 86 -9.95 -7.04 -1.74
CA LEU A 86 -8.54 -6.76 -2.03
C LEU A 86 -7.78 -8.08 -2.24
N THR A 87 -6.76 -8.09 -3.11
CA THR A 87 -5.86 -9.25 -3.19
C THR A 87 -4.95 -9.31 -1.96
N LYS A 88 -4.35 -10.49 -1.72
CA LYS A 88 -3.38 -10.68 -0.65
C LYS A 88 -2.23 -9.66 -0.74
N GLU A 89 -1.73 -9.41 -1.95
CA GLU A 89 -0.63 -8.49 -2.24
C GLU A 89 -1.02 -7.04 -1.91
N GLN A 90 -2.27 -6.64 -2.19
CA GLN A 90 -2.79 -5.32 -1.80
C GLN A 90 -2.92 -5.16 -0.28
N ILE A 91 -3.35 -6.23 0.42
CA ILE A 91 -3.44 -6.26 1.89
C ILE A 91 -2.06 -6.18 2.54
N GLU A 92 -1.09 -6.92 2.00
CA GLU A 92 0.32 -6.85 2.44
C GLU A 92 0.90 -5.45 2.17
N ALA A 93 0.71 -4.90 0.97
CA ALA A 93 1.20 -3.58 0.60
C ALA A 93 0.63 -2.44 1.47
N VAL A 94 -0.67 -2.46 1.80
CA VAL A 94 -1.25 -1.43 2.69
C VAL A 94 -0.79 -1.59 4.14
N ALA A 95 -0.49 -2.82 4.58
CA ALA A 95 0.11 -3.06 5.89
C ALA A 95 1.55 -2.57 5.97
N ASP A 96 2.36 -2.85 4.96
CA ASP A 96 3.74 -2.33 4.82
C ASP A 96 3.75 -0.80 4.82
N TYR A 97 2.84 -0.17 4.05
CA TYR A 97 2.67 1.28 4.01
C TYR A 97 2.32 1.89 5.38
N ILE A 98 1.31 1.37 6.08
CA ILE A 98 0.89 1.94 7.37
C ILE A 98 1.98 1.75 8.43
N ALA A 99 2.62 0.57 8.48
CA ALA A 99 3.70 0.31 9.42
C ALA A 99 4.90 1.25 9.19
N SER A 100 5.31 1.44 7.92
CA SER A 100 6.47 2.26 7.59
C SER A 100 6.28 3.74 7.96
N VAL A 101 5.12 4.34 7.62
CA VAL A 101 4.90 5.78 7.84
C VAL A 101 4.52 6.12 9.29
N THR A 102 3.99 5.16 10.06
CA THR A 102 3.73 5.34 11.51
C THR A 102 4.98 5.11 12.37
N GLY A 103 6.06 4.60 11.76
CA GLY A 103 7.37 4.43 12.39
C GLY A 103 7.53 3.10 13.15
N VAL A 104 6.81 2.06 12.73
CA VAL A 104 7.02 0.68 13.20
C VAL A 104 7.92 -0.03 12.19
N THR A 105 9.20 -0.17 12.53
CA THR A 105 10.12 -1.09 11.87
C THR A 105 10.22 -2.36 12.71
N ASP A 106 9.87 -3.51 12.13
CA ASP A 106 9.99 -4.84 12.75
C ASP A 106 11.44 -5.19 13.15
#